data_AF-A0A7X8FUM7-F1
#
_entry.id   AF-A0A7X8FUM7-F1
#
_cell.length_a   1.000
_cell.length_b   1.000
_cell.length_c   1.000
_cell.angle_alpha   90.00
_cell.angle_beta   90.00
_cell.angle_gamma   90.00
#
_symmetry.space_group_name_H-M   'P 1'
#
loop_
_entity.id
_entity.type
_entity.pdbx_description
1 polymer ?
#
loop_
_entity_poly.entity_id
_entity_poly.type
_entity_poly.pdbx_seq_one_letter_code
_entity_poly.pdbx_strand_id
1 'polypeptide(L)'
;MRIIRKIGTICMLIPLLVLLFSCASAPYTQTDKGVLKLVDLINKGQVNEVEGLAQVPFALDMETLYLESDVATYWNNLHEAGFTMTGPRVESVEHVSDNSWQAFADSYDMKNFFARYTGEDTSLVTLKTGEGTFYLLLERALRGYPRIRGIKGPVQ
;
A
#
# COMPACT_ATOMS: atom_id res chain seq x y z
N MET A 1 -22.87 -14.26 -64.07
CA MET A 1 -21.52 -14.30 -63.47
C MET A 1 -20.92 -12.91 -63.47
N ARG A 2 -20.71 -12.29 -62.29
CA ARG A 2 -19.71 -11.25 -62.00
C ARG A 2 -19.79 -10.92 -60.50
N ILE A 3 -19.37 -11.89 -59.71
CA ILE A 3 -18.85 -11.66 -58.35
C ILE A 3 -17.37 -11.25 -58.57
N ILE A 4 -16.85 -10.38 -57.72
CA ILE A 4 -15.44 -9.93 -57.57
C ILE A 4 -15.33 -8.41 -57.74
N ARG A 5 -15.44 -7.69 -56.61
CA ARG A 5 -14.67 -6.48 -56.23
C ARG A 5 -15.25 -5.84 -54.96
N LYS A 6 -15.12 -6.51 -53.81
CA LYS A 6 -15.30 -5.90 -52.47
C LYS A 6 -14.42 -6.60 -51.42
N ILE A 7 -13.11 -6.74 -51.69
CA ILE A 7 -12.16 -7.38 -50.75
C ILE A 7 -11.03 -6.43 -50.32
N GLY A 8 -10.95 -5.21 -50.89
CA GLY A 8 -9.80 -4.31 -50.65
C GLY A 8 -9.84 -3.48 -49.37
N THR A 9 -10.98 -3.36 -48.68
CA THR A 9 -11.15 -2.36 -47.60
C THR A 9 -11.29 -2.97 -46.20
N ILE A 10 -11.32 -4.30 -46.09
CA ILE A 10 -11.61 -5.00 -44.82
C ILE A 10 -10.32 -5.34 -44.03
N CYS A 11 -9.14 -5.35 -44.67
CA CYS A 11 -7.89 -5.72 -43.99
C CYS A 11 -7.27 -4.61 -43.10
N MET A 12 -7.73 -3.35 -43.18
CA MET A 12 -7.07 -2.22 -42.49
C MET A 12 -7.78 -1.77 -41.20
N LEU A 13 -8.90 -2.40 -40.83
CA LEU A 13 -9.65 -2.08 -39.60
C LEU A 13 -9.34 -3.03 -38.43
N ILE A 14 -8.72 -4.17 -38.71
CA ILE A 14 -8.35 -5.19 -37.71
C ILE A 14 -7.16 -4.77 -36.82
N PRO A 15 -6.08 -4.13 -37.31
CA PRO A 15 -4.94 -3.78 -36.44
C PRO A 15 -5.23 -2.63 -35.45
N LEU A 16 -6.24 -1.79 -35.72
CA LEU A 16 -6.62 -0.70 -34.82
C LEU A 16 -7.44 -1.19 -33.61
N LEU A 17 -8.19 -2.28 -33.77
CA LEU A 17 -9.02 -2.84 -32.68
C LEU A 17 -8.19 -3.59 -31.62
N VAL A 18 -7.03 -4.15 -32.01
CA VAL A 18 -6.13 -4.87 -31.08
C VAL A 18 -5.46 -3.92 -30.07
N LEU A 19 -5.30 -2.64 -30.39
CA LEU A 19 -4.69 -1.64 -29.50
C LEU A 19 -5.61 -1.21 -28.34
N LEU A 20 -6.94 -1.40 -28.46
CA LEU A 20 -7.90 -1.07 -27.40
C LEU A 20 -8.05 -2.18 -26.35
N PHE A 21 -7.51 -3.38 -26.61
CA PHE A 21 -7.50 -4.49 -25.66
C PHE A 21 -6.26 -4.52 -24.75
N SER A 22 -5.32 -3.57 -24.91
CA SER A 22 -4.33 -3.29 -23.85
C SER A 22 -5.00 -2.51 -22.71
N CYS A 23 -6.01 -3.12 -22.09
CA CYS A 23 -6.37 -2.81 -20.72
C CYS A 23 -5.19 -3.27 -19.86
N ALA A 24 -4.18 -2.41 -19.72
CA ALA A 24 -3.21 -2.55 -18.66
C ALA A 24 -4.00 -2.47 -17.35
N SER A 25 -4.21 -3.62 -16.70
CA SER A 25 -4.74 -3.66 -15.34
C SER A 25 -3.80 -2.84 -14.47
N ALA A 26 -4.20 -1.64 -14.09
CA ALA A 26 -3.41 -0.81 -13.19
C ALA A 26 -3.25 -1.57 -11.85
N PRO A 27 -2.05 -1.58 -11.25
CA PRO A 27 -1.82 -2.25 -9.99
C PRO A 27 -2.74 -1.68 -8.90
N TYR A 28 -3.02 -2.48 -7.88
CA TYR A 28 -3.90 -2.04 -6.80
C TYR A 28 -3.25 -0.89 -6.02
N THR A 29 -4.00 0.19 -5.82
CA THR A 29 -3.59 1.35 -5.03
C THR A 29 -4.58 1.58 -3.90
N GLN A 30 -4.09 2.08 -2.79
CA GLN A 30 -4.96 2.55 -1.71
C GLN A 30 -5.76 3.78 -2.16
N THR A 31 -6.83 4.05 -1.43
CA THR A 31 -7.62 5.29 -1.58
C THR A 31 -7.48 6.13 -0.32
N ASP A 32 -7.49 7.45 -0.46
CA ASP A 32 -7.40 8.38 0.68
C ASP A 32 -8.45 8.06 1.74
N LYS A 33 -9.69 7.79 1.32
CA LYS A 33 -10.77 7.40 2.22
C LYS A 33 -10.44 6.12 3.00
N GLY A 34 -9.83 5.13 2.36
CA GLY A 34 -9.41 3.88 3.00
C GLY A 34 -8.29 4.11 4.01
N VAL A 35 -7.30 4.94 3.66
CA VAL A 35 -6.19 5.33 4.55
C VAL A 35 -6.71 6.10 5.76
N LEU A 36 -7.56 7.12 5.57
CA LEU A 36 -8.11 7.90 6.67
C LEU A 36 -8.99 7.06 7.60
N LYS A 37 -9.75 6.11 7.04
CA LYS A 37 -10.51 5.15 7.85
C LYS A 37 -9.60 4.24 8.68
N LEU A 38 -8.43 3.86 8.17
CA LEU A 38 -7.42 3.12 8.93
C LEU A 38 -6.83 3.98 10.05
N VAL A 39 -6.53 5.25 9.76
CA VAL A 39 -6.03 6.19 10.77
C VAL A 39 -7.03 6.36 11.92
N ASP A 40 -8.33 6.44 11.62
CA ASP A 40 -9.38 6.46 12.66
C ASP A 40 -9.35 5.21 13.54
N LEU A 41 -9.05 4.03 12.98
CA LEU A 41 -8.93 2.78 13.74
C LEU A 41 -7.66 2.79 14.62
N ILE A 42 -6.54 3.26 14.08
CA ILE A 42 -5.27 3.42 14.81
C ILE A 42 -5.47 4.36 16.01
N ASN A 43 -6.07 5.53 15.78
CA ASN A 43 -6.35 6.52 16.82
C ASN A 43 -7.27 6.00 17.93
N LYS A 44 -8.14 5.04 17.63
CA LYS A 44 -9.01 4.39 18.62
C LYS A 44 -8.32 3.24 19.37
N GLY A 45 -7.09 2.88 19.02
CA GLY A 45 -6.37 1.74 19.60
C GLY A 45 -6.89 0.37 19.13
N GLN A 46 -7.65 0.31 18.03
CA GLN A 46 -8.42 -0.88 17.64
C GLN A 46 -7.73 -1.74 16.58
N VAL A 47 -6.43 -1.54 16.32
CA VAL A 47 -5.69 -2.31 15.30
C VAL A 47 -5.73 -3.81 15.61
N ASN A 48 -5.47 -4.17 16.86
CA ASN A 48 -5.47 -5.56 17.32
C ASN A 48 -6.86 -6.20 17.40
N GLU A 49 -7.94 -5.41 17.35
CA GLU A 49 -9.32 -5.92 17.32
C GLU A 49 -9.69 -6.47 15.93
N VAL A 50 -8.96 -6.08 14.89
CA VAL A 50 -9.18 -6.55 13.53
C VAL A 50 -8.13 -7.62 13.20
N GLU A 51 -8.52 -8.87 13.39
CA GLU A 51 -7.71 -10.04 13.05
C GLU A 51 -7.10 -9.95 11.64
N GLY A 52 -5.78 -10.12 11.56
CA GLY A 52 -5.03 -10.10 10.31
C GLY A 52 -4.80 -8.71 9.71
N LEU A 53 -5.16 -7.64 10.43
CA LEU A 53 -4.96 -6.27 9.95
C LEU A 53 -3.49 -5.86 9.94
N ALA A 54 -2.75 -6.11 11.02
CA ALA A 54 -1.30 -5.96 11.07
C ALA A 54 -0.67 -7.36 10.93
N GLN A 55 0.31 -7.50 10.03
CA GLN A 55 0.84 -8.82 9.66
C GLN A 55 2.34 -8.91 9.83
N VAL A 56 2.80 -10.08 10.28
CA VAL A 56 4.22 -10.43 10.26
C VAL A 56 4.64 -11.04 8.91
N PRO A 57 5.92 -10.89 8.50
CA PRO A 57 6.89 -9.94 9.05
C PRO A 57 6.41 -8.50 8.85
N PHE A 58 6.70 -7.64 9.82
CA PHE A 58 6.21 -6.26 9.90
C PHE A 58 7.39 -5.29 9.92
N ALA A 59 7.42 -4.32 9.01
CA ALA A 59 8.46 -3.30 9.00
C ALA A 59 8.13 -2.19 10.01
N LEU A 60 8.95 -2.04 11.04
CA LEU A 60 8.82 -0.99 12.04
C LEU A 60 10.07 -0.11 11.99
N ASP A 61 9.91 1.13 11.54
CA ASP A 61 10.99 2.09 11.30
C ASP A 61 12.13 1.54 10.43
N MET A 62 13.23 1.09 11.05
CA MET A 62 14.41 0.55 10.35
C MET A 62 14.58 -0.96 10.57
N GLU A 63 13.65 -1.59 11.27
CA GLU A 63 13.73 -2.97 11.75
C GLU A 63 12.55 -3.81 11.23
N THR A 64 12.65 -5.13 11.38
CA THR A 64 11.57 -6.07 11.06
C THR A 64 11.16 -6.82 12.31
N LEU A 65 9.88 -6.74 12.66
CA LEU A 65 9.25 -7.58 13.67
C LEU A 65 8.76 -8.89 13.03
N TYR A 66 9.15 -10.02 13.60
CA TYR A 66 8.80 -11.34 13.08
C TYR A 66 7.72 -12.06 13.90
N LEU A 67 7.48 -11.62 15.14
CA LEU A 67 6.50 -12.24 16.04
C LEU A 67 5.22 -11.42 16.10
N GLU A 68 4.08 -12.11 16.02
CA GLU A 68 2.76 -11.47 16.15
C GLU A 68 2.60 -10.77 17.50
N SER A 69 3.19 -11.34 18.56
CA SER A 69 3.21 -10.75 19.90
C SER A 69 3.90 -9.39 19.94
N ASP A 70 4.98 -9.21 19.17
CA ASP A 70 5.75 -7.96 19.16
C ASP A 70 4.96 -6.87 18.43
N VAL A 71 4.33 -7.24 17.30
CA VAL A 71 3.44 -6.34 16.55
C VAL A 71 2.23 -5.94 17.39
N ALA A 72 1.61 -6.90 18.09
CA ALA A 72 0.48 -6.62 18.96
C ALA A 72 0.87 -5.72 20.14
N THR A 73 2.02 -6.00 20.76
CA THR A 73 2.58 -5.20 21.87
C THR A 73 2.88 -3.77 21.42
N TYR A 74 3.46 -3.59 20.23
CA TYR A 74 3.69 -2.27 19.65
C TYR A 74 2.41 -1.44 19.56
N TRP A 75 1.34 -1.99 18.99
CA TRP A 75 0.06 -1.27 18.84
C TRP A 75 -0.60 -0.97 20.19
N ASN A 76 -0.54 -1.90 21.14
CA ASN A 76 -1.05 -1.67 22.49
C ASN A 76 -0.28 -0.55 23.19
N ASN A 77 1.06 -0.59 23.15
CA ASN A 77 1.91 0.42 23.77
C ASN A 77 1.70 1.81 23.17
N LEU A 78 1.49 1.91 21.84
CA LEU A 78 1.13 3.18 21.21
C LEU A 78 -0.18 3.74 21.78
N HIS A 79 -1.22 2.91 21.85
CA HIS A 79 -2.52 3.34 22.39
C HIS A 79 -2.43 3.74 23.87
N GLU A 80 -1.75 2.93 24.69
CA GLU A 80 -1.54 3.19 26.12
C GLU A 80 -0.73 4.48 26.36
N ALA A 81 0.21 4.80 25.47
CA ALA A 81 0.94 6.06 25.49
C ALA A 81 0.11 7.28 25.06
N GLY A 82 -1.16 7.09 24.67
CA GLY A 82 -2.04 8.15 24.18
C GLY A 82 -1.67 8.66 22.79
N PHE A 83 -0.98 7.84 21.99
CA PHE A 83 -0.60 8.20 20.63
C PHE A 83 -1.83 8.47 19.76
N THR A 84 -1.76 9.55 18.98
CA THR A 84 -2.75 9.86 17.96
C THR A 84 -2.08 10.53 16.77
N MET A 85 -2.60 10.27 15.58
CA MET A 85 -2.28 10.97 14.34
C MET A 85 -3.31 12.09 14.15
N THR A 86 -2.98 13.31 14.57
CA THR A 86 -3.88 14.46 14.48
C THR A 86 -3.85 15.11 13.11
N GLY A 87 -5.00 15.63 12.66
CA GLY A 87 -5.14 16.29 11.36
C GLY A 87 -4.57 15.51 10.17
N PRO A 88 -4.87 14.19 10.03
CA PRO A 88 -4.22 13.35 9.03
C PRO A 88 -4.55 13.80 7.60
N ARG A 89 -3.52 13.94 6.77
CA ARG A 89 -3.62 14.26 5.35
C ARG A 89 -2.76 13.29 4.54
N VAL A 90 -3.38 12.62 3.58
CA VAL A 90 -2.66 11.77 2.62
C VAL A 90 -1.93 12.68 1.63
N GLU A 91 -0.60 12.61 1.59
CA GLU A 91 0.24 13.38 0.66
C GLU A 91 0.46 12.61 -0.64
N SER A 92 0.77 11.32 -0.51
CA SER A 92 0.93 10.43 -1.66
C SER A 92 0.49 9.01 -1.35
N VAL A 93 0.00 8.34 -2.39
CA VAL A 93 -0.25 6.90 -2.42
C VAL A 93 0.46 6.38 -3.66
N GLU A 94 1.56 5.67 -3.44
CA GLU A 94 2.40 5.16 -4.52
C GLU A 94 2.43 3.65 -4.47
N HIS A 95 2.40 3.02 -5.64
CA HIS A 95 2.73 1.60 -5.70
C HIS A 95 4.17 1.40 -5.25
N VAL A 96 4.46 0.32 -4.52
CA VAL A 96 5.84 0.02 -4.13
C VAL A 96 6.71 -0.15 -5.37
N SER A 97 7.93 0.39 -5.30
CA SER A 97 8.95 0.29 -6.35
C SER A 97 10.22 -0.33 -5.79
N ASP A 98 11.17 -0.62 -6.67
CA ASP A 98 12.49 -1.15 -6.32
C ASP A 98 13.28 -0.27 -5.34
N ASN A 99 12.88 0.99 -5.14
CA ASN A 99 13.53 1.94 -4.24
C ASN A 99 12.66 2.34 -3.04
N SER A 100 11.42 1.84 -2.91
CA SER A 100 10.50 2.24 -1.84
C SER A 100 10.99 1.88 -0.43
N TRP A 101 11.90 0.92 -0.29
CA TRP A 101 12.56 0.56 0.97
C TRP A 101 13.37 1.72 1.57
N GLN A 102 13.85 2.66 0.74
CA GLN A 102 14.60 3.83 1.20
C GLN A 102 13.76 4.77 2.07
N ALA A 103 12.43 4.73 1.94
CA ALA A 103 11.55 5.45 2.85
C ALA A 103 11.75 4.96 4.30
N PHE A 104 12.05 3.67 4.50
CA PHE A 104 12.27 3.03 5.80
C PHE A 104 13.73 3.15 6.25
N ALA A 105 14.68 2.65 5.46
CA ALA A 105 16.11 2.80 5.74
C ALA A 105 16.94 2.53 4.48
N ASP A 106 18.10 3.17 4.35
CA ASP A 106 19.12 2.75 3.38
C ASP A 106 19.91 1.54 3.93
N SER A 107 19.26 0.38 4.03
CA SER A 107 19.85 -0.85 4.57
C SER A 107 19.55 -2.09 3.74
N TYR A 108 20.47 -3.07 3.77
CA TYR A 108 20.26 -4.37 3.15
C TYR A 108 19.04 -5.10 3.72
N ASP A 109 18.75 -4.93 5.01
CA ASP A 109 17.62 -5.57 5.67
C ASP A 109 16.29 -5.04 5.15
N MET A 110 16.13 -3.72 5.03
CA MET A 110 14.90 -3.13 4.45
C MET A 110 14.79 -3.44 2.96
N LYS A 111 15.89 -3.42 2.22
CA LYS A 111 15.90 -3.85 0.81
C LYS A 111 15.41 -5.29 0.66
N ASN A 112 15.90 -6.20 1.51
CA ASN A 112 15.50 -7.61 1.51
C ASN A 112 14.05 -7.81 1.98
N PHE A 113 13.59 -7.04 2.98
CA PHE A 113 12.21 -7.06 3.44
C PHE A 113 11.26 -6.71 2.30
N PHE A 114 11.49 -5.56 1.65
CA PHE A 114 10.62 -5.10 0.56
C PHE A 114 10.61 -6.09 -0.60
N ALA A 115 11.77 -6.62 -0.99
CA ALA A 115 11.88 -7.61 -2.06
C ALA A 115 11.11 -8.92 -1.79
N ARG A 116 10.87 -9.28 -0.52
CA ARG A 116 10.22 -10.55 -0.13
C ARG A 116 8.76 -10.41 0.26
N TYR A 117 8.39 -9.27 0.85
CA TYR A 117 7.11 -9.09 1.55
C TYR A 117 6.25 -7.98 0.96
N THR A 118 6.62 -7.43 -0.21
CA THR A 118 5.81 -6.45 -0.94
C THR A 118 5.62 -6.88 -2.39
N GLY A 119 4.59 -6.35 -3.06
CA GLY A 119 4.29 -6.68 -4.45
C GLY A 119 3.14 -5.85 -5.02
N GLU A 120 2.46 -6.39 -6.04
CA GLU A 120 1.42 -5.70 -6.84
C GLU A 120 0.23 -5.14 -6.04
N ASP A 121 0.03 -5.63 -4.82
CA ASP A 121 -1.04 -5.21 -3.91
C ASP A 121 -0.56 -4.29 -2.77
N THR A 122 0.71 -3.88 -2.79
CA THR A 122 1.31 -3.05 -1.75
C THR A 122 1.47 -1.61 -2.24
N SER A 123 1.06 -0.66 -1.40
CA SER A 123 1.31 0.76 -1.60
C SER A 123 2.14 1.33 -0.46
N LEU A 124 3.06 2.22 -0.80
CA LEU A 124 3.70 3.12 0.16
C LEU A 124 2.85 4.40 0.22
N VAL A 125 2.38 4.72 1.42
CA VAL A 125 1.55 5.90 1.67
C VAL A 125 2.32 6.88 2.53
N THR A 126 2.43 8.12 2.06
CA THR A 126 2.96 9.23 2.83
C THR A 126 1.81 9.97 3.50
N LEU A 127 1.78 9.94 4.83
CA LEU A 127 0.74 10.56 5.66
C LEU A 127 1.33 11.71 6.46
N LYS A 128 0.81 12.92 6.29
CA LYS A 128 1.16 14.07 7.13
C LYS A 128 0.17 14.21 8.27
N THR A 129 0.68 14.47 9.46
CA THR A 129 -0.09 14.63 10.71
C THR A 129 0.45 15.82 11.51
N GLY A 130 -0.19 16.15 12.63
CA GLY A 130 0.34 17.15 13.57
C GLY A 130 1.64 16.72 14.24
N GLU A 131 1.90 15.41 14.33
CA GLU A 131 3.05 14.80 14.98
C GLU A 131 4.26 14.67 14.03
N GLY A 132 4.03 14.79 12.72
CA GLY A 132 5.05 14.68 11.69
C GLY A 132 4.57 13.88 10.47
N THR A 133 5.53 13.40 9.69
CA THR A 133 5.25 12.56 8.53
C THR A 133 5.39 11.08 8.90
N PHE A 134 4.42 10.28 8.48
CA PHE A 134 4.45 8.82 8.60
C PHE A 134 4.52 8.20 7.21
N TYR A 135 5.27 7.11 7.11
CA TYR A 135 5.23 6.22 5.96
C TYR A 135 4.49 4.95 6.36
N LEU A 136 3.38 4.67 5.69
CA LEU A 136 2.59 3.46 5.91
C LEU A 136 2.77 2.53 4.73
N LEU A 137 3.15 1.28 5.01
CA LEU A 137 3.21 0.23 4.00
C LEU A 137 1.92 -0.57 4.07
N LEU A 138 1.04 -0.36 3.08
CA LEU A 138 -0.34 -0.81 3.11
C LEU A 138 -0.65 -1.80 2.01
N GLU A 139 -1.25 -2.93 2.35
CA GLU A 139 -1.69 -3.96 1.41
C GLU A 139 -3.19 -3.92 1.14
N ARG A 140 -3.63 -4.74 0.19
CA ARG A 140 -5.05 -4.99 -0.12
C ARG A 140 -5.91 -5.09 1.14
N ALA A 141 -7.00 -4.34 1.10
CA ALA A 141 -7.89 -4.21 2.25
C ALA A 141 -8.46 -5.55 2.74
N LEU A 142 -8.52 -5.70 4.05
CA LEU A 142 -9.17 -6.77 4.79
C LEU A 142 -10.28 -6.16 5.66
N ARG A 143 -11.49 -6.75 5.61
CA ARG A 143 -12.66 -6.26 6.37
C ARG A 143 -12.90 -4.74 6.22
N GLY A 144 -12.59 -4.20 5.04
CA GLY A 144 -12.79 -2.79 4.70
C GLY A 144 -11.74 -1.81 5.27
N TYR A 145 -10.57 -2.30 5.68
CA TYR A 145 -9.40 -1.51 6.07
C TYR A 145 -8.17 -1.99 5.30
N PRO A 146 -7.31 -1.10 4.77
CA PRO A 146 -5.98 -1.48 4.28
C PRO A 146 -5.22 -2.27 5.35
N ARG A 147 -4.61 -3.40 4.98
CA ARG A 147 -3.75 -4.13 5.92
C ARG A 147 -2.43 -3.42 6.09
N ILE A 148 -1.87 -3.46 7.30
CA ILE A 148 -0.63 -2.80 7.66
C ILE A 148 0.50 -3.82 7.61
N ARG A 149 1.42 -3.63 6.66
CA ARG A 149 2.68 -4.40 6.55
C ARG A 149 3.84 -3.68 7.24
N GLY A 150 3.72 -2.38 7.45
CA GLY A 150 4.72 -1.62 8.16
C GLY A 150 4.36 -0.16 8.38
N ILE A 151 5.10 0.46 9.27
CA ILE A 151 5.00 1.87 9.63
C ILE A 151 6.39 2.42 9.95
N LYS A 152 6.66 3.65 9.52
CA LYS A 152 7.79 4.45 9.98
C LYS A 152 7.32 5.84 10.36
N GLY A 153 7.89 6.36 11.44
CA GLY A 153 7.71 7.74 11.88
C GLY A 153 7.18 7.88 13.31
N PRO A 154 6.96 9.13 13.76
CA PRO A 154 6.99 10.35 12.93
C PRO A 154 8.41 10.71 12.49
N VAL A 155 8.58 11.14 11.24
CA VAL A 155 9.79 11.83 10.76
C VAL A 155 9.53 13.32 10.63
N GLN A 156 10.54 14.13 10.94
CA GLN A 156 10.52 15.59 10.84
C GLN A 156 10.91 16.07 9.45
#